data_AF-A0A7K3WSY7-F1
#
_entry.id   AF-A0A7K3WSY7-F1
#
_cell.length_a   1.000
_cell.length_b   1.000
_cell.length_c   1.000
_cell.angle_alpha   90.00
_cell.angle_beta   90.00
_cell.angle_gamma   90.00
#
_symmetry.space_group_name_H-M   'P 1'
#
loop_
_entity.id
_entity.type
_entity.pdbx_description
1 polymer ?
#
loop_
_entity_poly.entity_id
_entity_poly.type
_entity_poly.pdbx_seq_one_letter_code
_entity_poly.pdbx_strand_id
1 'polypeptide(L)' 'MAKRKVNWSTRAKRELNRALAFYTGRNGNSEYSLQILDGLEDLTKTLSRSHFIGRLASDRVTRVIPFKVFLVFYQVQSK' A
#
# COMPACT_ATOMS: atom_id res chain seq x y z
N MET A 1 16.18 -12.28 -6.61
CA MET A 1 14.96 -12.70 -5.87
C MET A 1 13.81 -12.83 -6.86
N ALA A 2 13.01 -13.89 -6.77
CA ALA A 2 11.89 -14.09 -7.69
C ALA A 2 10.80 -13.03 -7.46
N LYS A 3 10.29 -12.44 -8.56
CA LYS A 3 9.19 -11.47 -8.51
C LYS A 3 7.94 -12.18 -7.96
N ARG A 4 7.31 -11.61 -6.92
CA ARG A 4 6.03 -12.11 -6.41
C ARG A 4 4.88 -11.22 -6.86
N LYS A 5 3.73 -11.85 -7.09
CA LYS A 5 2.49 -11.15 -7.39
C LYS A 5 1.99 -10.42 -6.14
N VAL A 6 1.66 -9.14 -6.28
CA VAL A 6 1.00 -8.36 -5.22
C VAL A 6 -0.50 -8.46 -5.44
N ASN A 7 -1.23 -8.89 -4.40
CA ASN A 7 -2.69 -9.00 -4.42
C ASN A 7 -3.29 -8.04 -3.39
N TRP A 8 -4.23 -7.21 -3.83
CA TRP A 8 -4.97 -6.28 -2.97
C TRP A 8 -6.22 -6.96 -2.42
N SER A 9 -6.36 -6.99 -1.09
CA SER A 9 -7.61 -7.46 -0.47
C SER A 9 -8.77 -6.51 -0.77
N THR A 10 -10.00 -7.03 -0.78
CA THR A 10 -11.20 -6.20 -0.97
C THR A 10 -11.29 -5.07 0.05
N ARG A 11 -10.87 -5.32 1.30
CA ARG A 11 -10.80 -4.29 2.33
C ARG A 11 -9.79 -3.20 1.95
N ALA A 12 -8.58 -3.57 1.57
CA ALA A 12 -7.55 -2.59 1.22
C ALA A 12 -7.95 -1.71 0.03
N LYS A 13 -8.61 -2.28 -1.00
CA LYS A 13 -9.15 -1.50 -2.12
C LYS A 13 -10.20 -0.48 -1.65
N ARG A 14 -11.10 -0.87 -0.75
CA ARG A 14 -12.12 0.04 -0.18
C ARG A 14 -11.51 1.15 0.65
N GLU A 15 -10.53 0.84 1.50
CA GLU A 15 -9.84 1.87 2.32
C GLU A 15 -9.06 2.84 1.44
N LEU A 16 -8.37 2.34 0.40
CA LEU A 16 -7.69 3.21 -0.58
C LEU A 16 -8.68 4.15 -1.27
N ASN A 17 -9.81 3.63 -1.77
CA ASN A 17 -10.82 4.47 -2.42
C ASN A 17 -11.39 5.54 -1.48
N ARG A 18 -11.63 5.22 -0.21
CA ARG A 18 -12.08 6.19 0.81
C ARG A 18 -11.04 7.28 1.04
N ALA A 19 -9.77 6.89 1.17
CA ALA A 19 -8.68 7.84 1.35
C ALA A 19 -8.55 8.80 0.16
N LEU A 20 -8.59 8.27 -1.07
CA LEU A 20 -8.52 9.10 -2.28
C LEU A 20 -9.73 10.03 -2.39
N ALA A 21 -10.94 9.54 -2.12
CA ALA A 21 -12.15 10.36 -2.13
C ALA A 21 -12.08 11.49 -1.08
N PHE A 22 -11.58 11.19 0.12
CA PHE A 22 -11.38 12.18 1.17
C PHE A 22 -10.44 13.30 0.71
N TYR A 23 -9.26 12.97 0.18
CA TYR A 23 -8.30 13.98 -0.24
C TYR A 23 -8.76 14.77 -1.46
N THR A 24 -9.43 14.11 -2.42
CA THR A 24 -10.03 14.79 -3.57
C THR A 24 -11.08 15.80 -3.11
N GLY A 25 -11.98 15.40 -2.19
CA GLY A 25 -13.01 16.28 -1.64
C GLY A 25 -12.43 17.43 -0.81
N ARG A 26 -11.42 17.15 0.03
CA ARG A 26 -10.74 18.15 0.87
C ARG A 26 -10.01 19.21 0.05
N ASN A 27 -9.33 18.80 -1.02
CA ASN A 27 -8.48 19.70 -1.82
C ASN A 27 -9.24 20.37 -2.97
N GLY A 28 -10.44 19.87 -3.31
CA GLY A 28 -11.21 20.34 -4.47
C GLY A 28 -10.66 19.90 -5.82
N ASN A 29 -9.61 19.07 -5.85
CA ASN A 29 -9.03 18.48 -7.05
C ASN A 29 -8.41 17.10 -6.76
N SER A 30 -8.09 16.33 -7.80
CA SER A 30 -7.56 14.97 -7.69
C SER A 30 -6.03 14.86 -7.70
N GLU A 31 -5.30 15.96 -7.80
CA GLU A 31 -3.86 15.96 -8.05
C GLU A 31 -3.09 15.20 -6.95
N TYR A 32 -3.40 15.50 -5.69
CA TYR A 32 -2.78 14.79 -4.56
C TYR A 32 -3.17 13.30 -4.50
N SER A 33 -4.42 12.98 -4.84
CA SER A 33 -4.90 11.60 -4.91
C SER A 33 -4.18 10.80 -6.01
N LEU A 34 -3.88 11.42 -7.16
CA LEU A 34 -3.06 10.81 -8.22
C LEU A 34 -1.63 10.57 -7.73
N GLN A 35 -1.01 11.54 -7.06
CA GLN A 35 0.32 11.36 -6.46
C GLN A 35 0.38 10.27 -5.37
N ILE A 36 -0.74 9.99 -4.70
CA ILE A 36 -0.84 8.86 -3.77
C ILE A 36 -0.84 7.55 -4.57
N LEU A 37 -1.64 7.46 -5.63
CA LEU A 37 -1.73 6.28 -6.49
C LEU A 37 -0.40 5.92 -7.14
N ASP A 38 0.29 6.90 -7.73
CA ASP A 38 1.57 6.68 -8.41
C ASP A 38 2.62 6.13 -7.44
N GLY A 39 2.75 6.76 -6.27
CA GLY A 39 3.70 6.29 -5.26
C GLY A 39 3.33 4.91 -4.69
N LEU A 40 2.04 4.58 -4.63
CA LEU A 40 1.58 3.24 -4.25
C LEU A 40 1.93 2.20 -5.31
N GLU A 41 1.82 2.54 -6.59
CA GLU A 41 2.25 1.68 -7.67
C GLU A 41 3.75 1.35 -7.56
N ASP A 42 4.58 2.36 -7.35
CA ASP A 42 6.02 2.19 -7.16
C ASP A 42 6.36 1.39 -5.91
N LEU A 43 5.64 1.61 -4.81
CA LEU A 43 5.75 0.79 -3.61
C LEU A 43 5.39 -0.67 -3.90
N THR A 44 4.32 -0.95 -4.65
CA THR A 44 3.95 -2.34 -5.00
C THR A 44 4.96 -2.99 -5.94
N LYS A 45 5.54 -2.24 -6.89
CA LYS A 45 6.66 -2.72 -7.73
C LYS A 45 7.86 -3.09 -6.86
N THR A 46 8.19 -2.27 -5.88
CA THR A 46 9.28 -2.53 -4.93
C THR A 46 8.98 -3.74 -4.07
N LEU A 47 7.79 -3.82 -3.49
CA LEU A 47 7.32 -4.98 -2.73
C LEU A 47 7.37 -6.25 -3.55
N SER A 48 7.11 -6.20 -4.87
CA SER A 48 7.17 -7.37 -5.75
C SER A 48 8.58 -7.96 -5.90
N ARG A 49 9.64 -7.19 -5.58
CA ARG A 49 11.05 -7.62 -5.68
C ARG A 49 11.69 -7.80 -4.30
N SER A 50 11.32 -6.97 -3.34
CA SER A 50 11.86 -6.90 -1.99
C SER A 50 10.72 -6.99 -0.97
N HIS A 51 10.19 -8.20 -0.77
CA HIS A 51 8.95 -8.42 -0.01
C HIS A 51 9.09 -8.18 1.50
N PHE A 52 10.31 -8.11 2.03
CA PHE A 52 10.56 -8.02 3.48
C PHE A 52 10.96 -6.61 3.96
N ILE A 53 10.83 -5.58 3.13
CA ILE A 53 11.22 -4.20 3.47
C ILE A 53 10.35 -3.57 4.56
N GLY A 54 9.11 -4.02 4.72
CA GLY A 54 8.21 -3.55 5.78
C GLY A 54 8.61 -4.11 7.14
N ARG A 55 8.43 -3.27 8.18
CA ARG A 55 8.68 -3.65 9.57
C ARG A 55 7.73 -4.77 9.98
N LEU A 56 8.27 -5.87 10.50
CA LEU A 56 7.48 -6.95 11.04
C LEU A 56 6.79 -6.48 12.34
N ALA A 57 5.48 -6.65 12.41
CA ALA A 57 4.68 -6.34 13.59
C ALA A 57 4.80 -7.45 14.65
N SER A 58 4.30 -7.18 15.86
CA SER A 58 4.35 -8.11 16.99
C SER A 58 3.62 -9.43 16.74
N ASP A 59 2.67 -9.46 15.80
CA ASP A 59 1.94 -10.66 15.38
C ASP A 59 2.80 -11.63 14.53
N ARG A 60 4.04 -11.24 14.18
CA ARG A 60 5.02 -12.01 13.41
C ARG A 60 4.59 -12.41 12.01
N VAL A 61 3.47 -11.90 11.51
CA VAL A 61 2.96 -12.22 10.16
C VAL A 61 2.75 -10.95 9.35
N THR A 62 2.27 -9.88 9.98
CA THR A 62 1.97 -8.62 9.32
C THR A 62 3.20 -7.74 9.24
N ARG A 63 3.37 -7.11 8.08
CA ARG A 63 4.40 -6.10 7.83
C ARG A 63 3.75 -4.77 7.56
N VAL A 64 4.40 -3.71 8.01
CA VAL A 64 3.90 -2.34 7.91
C VAL A 64 4.94 -1.47 7.24
N ILE A 65 4.50 -0.65 6.28
CA ILE A 65 5.30 0.40 5.65
C ILE A 65 4.56 1.72 5.83
N PRO A 66 5.17 2.71 6.51
CA PRO A 66 4.69 4.09 6.45
C PRO A 66 4.78 4.60 5.02
N PHE A 67 3.67 5.08 4.48
CA PHE A 67 3.59 5.65 3.14
C PHE A 67 2.85 6.98 3.21
N LYS A 68 3.62 8.08 3.14
CA LYS A 68 3.12 9.45 3.26
C LYS A 68 2.24 9.62 4.52
N VAL A 69 0.93 9.63 4.34
CA VAL A 69 -0.09 9.87 5.38
C VAL A 69 -0.82 8.60 5.83
N PHE A 70 -0.40 7.42 5.34
CA PHE A 70 -1.03 6.13 5.65
C PHE A 70 -0.01 5.07 6.06
N LEU A 71 -0.53 3.97 6.60
CA LEU A 71 0.23 2.75 6.83
C LEU A 71 -0.24 1.68 5.86
N VAL A 72 0.69 1.08 5.11
CA VAL A 72 0.41 -0.06 4.23
C VAL A 72 0.69 -1.34 5.00
N PHE A 73 -0.36 -2.07 5.33
CA PHE A 73 -0.30 -3.38 5.98
C PHE A 73 -0.32 -4.48 4.91
N TYR A 74 0.62 -5.41 4.99
CA TYR A 74 0.70 -6.53 4.07
C TYR A 74 1.31 -7.77 4.73
N GLN A 75 1.12 -8.92 4.10
CA GLN A 75 1.68 -10.20 4.55
C GLN A 75 2.38 -10.87 3.37
N VAL A 76 3.45 -11.61 3.65
CA VAL A 76 4.16 -12.40 2.64
C VAL A 76 3.72 -13.84 2.82
N GLN A 77 2.88 -14.35 1.93
CA GLN A 77 2.52 -15.76 1.94
C GLN A 77 3.73 -16.59 1.53
N SER A 78 4.19 -17.52 2.36
CA SER A 78 5.07 -18.59 1.90
C SER A 78 4.28 -19.51 0.98
N LYS A 79 4.86 -19.87 -0.16
CA LYS A 79 4.39 -21.03 -0.91
C LYS A 79 4.61 -22.27 -0.07
#